data_AF-A0AAT9K4Z4-F1
#
_entry.id   AF-A0AAT9K4Z4-F1
#
_cell.length_a   1.000
_cell.length_b   1.000
_cell.length_c   1.000
_cell.angle_alpha   90.00
_cell.angle_beta   90.00
_cell.angle_gamma   90.00
#
_symmetry.space_group_name_H-M   'P 1'
#
loop_
_entity.id
_entity.type
_entity.pdbx_description
1 polymer ?
#
loop_
_entity_poly.entity_id
_entity_poly.type
_entity_poly.pdbx_seq_one_letter_code
_entity_poly.pdbx_strand_id
1 'polypeptide(L)'
;MTLLRFISSSIRGIIHVGAHEAQEVTEYVSQGITHVIWIEANPAMHSFIRAKIQPWQETMHLGTFAASDKTGGVAYLNLANNQQSSSLLAFGTHSIQHPHITYVGKVEVDLKRIDDWILESKLDSSVYNAANIDVQGYELSVLKGMTSHLAKIVALECEINLDEVYVDCTKLQELDHFLSGYRFRRVYTSLAKGSSYGNALYVQPKLLPLVYKNIILEILLNPRKILNVLARFF
;
A
#
# COMPACT_ATOMS: atom_id res chain seq x y z
N MET A 1 -7.51 1.08 -9.63
CA MET A 1 -6.70 2.14 -10.25
C MET A 1 -6.05 2.93 -9.13
N THR A 2 -4.73 2.79 -8.98
CA THR A 2 -3.95 3.38 -7.90
C THR A 2 -4.10 4.90 -7.87
N LEU A 3 -4.11 5.52 -6.69
CA LEU A 3 -4.05 6.97 -6.51
C LEU A 3 -2.70 7.56 -6.93
N LEU A 4 -1.63 6.74 -7.00
CA LEU A 4 -0.31 7.16 -7.49
C LEU A 4 -0.34 7.68 -8.94
N ARG A 5 -1.36 7.31 -9.74
CA ARG A 5 -1.56 7.83 -11.09
C ARG A 5 -1.60 9.35 -11.17
N PHE A 6 -2.03 10.03 -10.10
CA PHE A 6 -2.10 11.50 -10.07
C PHE A 6 -0.74 12.18 -10.09
N ILE A 7 0.34 11.44 -9.93
CA ILE A 7 1.72 11.96 -9.81
C ILE A 7 2.74 11.06 -10.51
N SER A 8 2.29 10.17 -11.40
CA SER A 8 3.11 9.13 -12.03
C SER A 8 4.36 9.69 -12.73
N SER A 9 4.26 10.90 -13.31
CA SER A 9 5.39 11.60 -13.92
C SER A 9 6.53 11.97 -12.95
N SER A 10 6.30 11.88 -11.64
CA SER A 10 7.31 12.10 -10.59
C SER A 10 7.79 10.80 -9.94
N ILE A 11 7.29 9.64 -10.37
CA ILE A 11 7.62 8.33 -9.80
C ILE A 11 8.70 7.66 -10.67
N ARG A 12 9.77 7.21 -10.02
CA ARG A 12 10.87 6.43 -10.64
C ARG A 12 10.72 4.94 -10.34
N GLY A 13 10.24 4.61 -9.15
CA GLY A 13 9.97 3.25 -8.74
C GLY A 13 9.08 3.18 -7.50
N ILE A 14 8.41 2.04 -7.34
CA ILE A 14 7.40 1.81 -6.31
C ILE A 14 7.84 0.68 -5.37
N ILE A 15 7.65 0.85 -4.06
CA ILE A 15 7.57 -0.26 -3.10
C ILE A 15 6.09 -0.58 -2.91
N HIS A 16 5.63 -1.73 -3.38
CA HIS A 16 4.25 -2.19 -3.28
C HIS A 16 4.17 -3.31 -2.24
N VAL A 17 3.43 -3.09 -1.15
CA VAL A 17 3.27 -4.02 -0.03
C VAL A 17 1.83 -4.49 0.05
N GLY A 18 1.63 -5.81 0.07
CA GLY A 18 0.31 -6.43 -0.11
C GLY A 18 0.00 -6.66 -1.59
N ALA A 19 0.94 -7.27 -2.32
CA ALA A 19 0.88 -7.37 -3.77
C ALA A 19 -0.27 -8.24 -4.29
N HIS A 20 -0.75 -9.21 -3.53
CA HIS A 20 -1.69 -10.24 -3.96
C HIS A 20 -1.22 -10.88 -5.30
N GLU A 21 -1.94 -10.72 -6.41
CA GLU A 21 -1.55 -11.22 -7.73
C GLU A 21 -0.78 -10.18 -8.57
N ALA A 22 -0.22 -9.15 -7.94
CA ALA A 22 0.40 -7.99 -8.57
C ALA A 22 -0.50 -7.38 -9.66
N GLN A 23 -1.78 -7.13 -9.35
CA GLN A 23 -2.76 -6.68 -10.34
C GLN A 23 -2.47 -5.30 -10.94
N GLU A 24 -1.64 -4.51 -10.28
CA GLU A 24 -1.24 -3.16 -10.67
C GLU A 24 -0.11 -3.15 -11.72
N VAL A 25 0.52 -4.29 -12.05
CA VAL A 25 1.63 -4.35 -13.04
C VAL A 25 1.26 -3.65 -14.35
N THR A 26 0.11 -3.97 -14.94
CA THR A 26 -0.34 -3.37 -16.20
C THR A 26 -0.51 -1.86 -16.07
N GLU A 27 -1.06 -1.40 -14.94
CA GLU A 27 -1.27 0.02 -14.69
C GLU A 27 0.07 0.75 -14.53
N TYR A 28 1.00 0.23 -13.72
CA TYR A 28 2.32 0.82 -13.51
C TYR A 28 3.12 0.90 -14.82
N VAL A 29 3.15 -0.19 -15.59
CA VAL A 29 3.86 -0.23 -16.88
C VAL A 29 3.24 0.76 -17.87
N SER A 30 1.91 0.87 -17.94
CA SER A 30 1.23 1.85 -18.80
C SER A 30 1.58 3.30 -18.46
N GLN A 31 2.03 3.55 -17.23
CA GLN A 31 2.49 4.86 -16.76
C GLN A 31 4.02 5.04 -16.87
N GLY A 32 4.73 4.09 -17.47
CA GLY A 32 6.19 4.11 -17.62
C GLY A 32 6.97 3.69 -16.36
N ILE A 33 6.28 3.13 -15.35
CA ILE A 33 6.90 2.70 -14.09
C ILE A 33 7.21 1.20 -14.18
N THR A 34 8.48 0.89 -14.38
CA THR A 34 8.96 -0.51 -14.52
C THR A 34 9.81 -0.99 -13.34
N HIS A 35 10.22 -0.08 -12.44
CA HIS A 35 10.97 -0.44 -11.23
C HIS A 35 10.01 -0.63 -10.07
N VAL A 36 9.81 -1.87 -9.62
CA VAL A 36 8.86 -2.16 -8.55
C VAL A 36 9.40 -3.24 -7.61
N ILE A 37 9.41 -2.95 -6.32
CA ILE A 37 9.57 -3.98 -5.29
C ILE A 37 8.16 -4.41 -4.89
N TRP A 38 7.81 -5.66 -5.14
CA TRP A 38 6.58 -6.29 -4.68
C TRP A 38 6.88 -7.04 -3.38
N ILE A 39 6.06 -6.84 -2.35
CA ILE A 39 6.15 -7.57 -1.08
C ILE A 39 4.82 -8.28 -0.85
N GLU A 40 4.89 -9.59 -0.66
CA GLU A 40 3.73 -10.44 -0.44
C GLU A 40 4.02 -11.51 0.61
N ALA A 41 3.20 -11.54 1.67
CA ALA A 41 3.36 -12.47 2.77
C ALA A 41 2.74 -13.84 2.46
N ASN A 42 1.64 -13.89 1.71
CA ASN A 42 0.90 -15.11 1.40
C ASN A 42 1.67 -15.98 0.38
N PRO A 43 2.18 -17.16 0.77
CA PRO A 43 2.95 -18.01 -0.14
C PRO A 43 2.17 -18.49 -1.36
N ALA A 44 0.84 -18.59 -1.26
CA ALA A 44 -0.01 -19.00 -2.38
C ALA A 44 0.08 -18.05 -3.58
N MET A 45 0.44 -16.78 -3.34
CA MET A 45 0.49 -15.73 -4.37
C MET A 45 1.83 -15.63 -5.10
N HIS A 46 2.91 -16.18 -4.52
CA HIS A 46 4.27 -15.93 -5.01
C HIS A 46 4.50 -16.40 -6.45
N SER A 47 3.94 -17.55 -6.83
CA SER A 47 4.06 -18.09 -8.20
C SER A 47 3.35 -17.21 -9.22
N PHE A 48 2.15 -16.71 -8.89
CA PHE A 48 1.39 -15.79 -9.72
C PHE A 48 2.15 -14.49 -9.95
N ILE A 49 2.70 -13.89 -8.89
CA ILE A 49 3.49 -12.67 -8.99
C ILE A 49 4.74 -12.91 -9.86
N ARG A 50 5.51 -13.98 -9.60
CA ARG A 50 6.72 -14.29 -10.38
C ARG A 50 6.43 -14.45 -11.87
N ALA A 51 5.37 -15.17 -12.22
CA ALA A 51 4.96 -15.34 -13.61
C ALA A 51 4.59 -13.99 -14.25
N LYS A 52 3.87 -13.14 -13.52
CA LYS A 52 3.38 -11.86 -14.03
C LYS A 52 4.48 -10.82 -14.23
N ILE A 53 5.47 -10.79 -13.33
CA ILE A 53 6.58 -9.83 -13.40
C ILE A 53 7.76 -10.33 -14.23
N GLN A 54 7.73 -11.57 -14.73
CA GLN A 54 8.80 -12.18 -15.52
C GLN A 54 9.31 -11.29 -16.66
N PRO A 55 8.46 -10.58 -17.44
CA PRO A 55 8.93 -9.67 -18.49
C PRO A 55 9.79 -8.50 -17.98
N TRP A 56 9.75 -8.20 -16.69
CA TRP A 56 10.47 -7.11 -16.02
C TRP A 56 11.38 -7.61 -14.89
N GLN A 57 11.83 -8.87 -14.93
CA GLN A 57 12.63 -9.49 -13.86
C GLN A 57 13.91 -8.72 -13.46
N GLU A 58 14.44 -7.87 -14.35
CA GLU A 58 15.61 -7.03 -14.10
C GLU A 58 15.30 -5.78 -13.26
N THR A 59 14.04 -5.33 -13.25
CA THR A 59 13.60 -4.09 -12.59
C THR A 59 12.49 -4.30 -11.56
N MET A 60 11.81 -5.45 -11.60
CA MET A 60 10.79 -5.85 -10.65
C MET A 60 11.27 -7.02 -9.79
N HIS A 61 11.16 -6.86 -8.47
CA HIS A 61 11.65 -7.83 -7.50
C HIS A 61 10.52 -8.26 -6.55
N LEU A 62 10.58 -9.49 -6.04
CA LEU A 62 9.59 -10.03 -5.10
C LEU A 62 10.25 -10.35 -3.75
N GLY A 63 9.79 -9.68 -2.70
CA GLY A 63 10.03 -10.02 -1.30
C GLY A 63 8.90 -10.93 -0.78
N THR A 64 9.27 -12.08 -0.24
CA THR A 64 8.33 -13.13 0.22
C THR A 64 8.27 -13.18 1.75
N PHE A 65 7.84 -12.08 2.37
CA PHE A 65 7.79 -11.90 3.82
C PHE A 65 6.65 -10.96 4.21
N ALA A 66 6.26 -10.96 5.48
CA ALA A 66 5.37 -9.94 6.03
C ALA A 66 6.19 -8.71 6.44
N ALA A 67 5.97 -7.58 5.76
CA ALA A 67 6.62 -6.33 6.10
C ALA A 67 6.20 -5.88 7.51
N SER A 68 7.17 -5.50 8.34
CA SER A 68 6.94 -5.20 9.76
C SER A 68 7.98 -4.22 10.29
N ASP A 69 7.80 -3.75 11.52
CA ASP A 69 8.68 -2.81 12.21
C ASP A 69 9.96 -3.46 12.75
N LYS A 70 10.10 -4.77 12.60
CA LYS A 70 11.26 -5.57 13.01
C LYS A 70 11.63 -6.63 11.97
N THR A 71 12.89 -7.05 12.02
CA THR A 71 13.41 -8.17 11.24
C THR A 71 13.69 -9.35 12.17
N GLY A 72 13.20 -10.52 11.77
CA GLY A 72 13.34 -11.75 12.52
C GLY A 72 12.11 -12.11 13.35
N GLY A 73 11.98 -13.41 13.61
CA GLY A 73 10.77 -14.00 14.16
C GLY A 73 9.68 -14.21 13.11
N VAL A 74 8.58 -14.79 13.56
CA VAL A 74 7.46 -15.19 12.71
C VAL A 74 6.15 -14.57 13.21
N ALA A 75 5.19 -14.43 12.30
CA ALA A 75 3.79 -14.15 12.61
C ALA A 75 2.89 -15.15 11.89
N TYR A 76 1.61 -15.17 12.26
CA TYR A 76 0.60 -15.97 11.56
C TYR A 76 -0.26 -15.06 10.70
N LEU A 77 -0.15 -15.20 9.39
CA LEU A 77 -1.06 -14.58 8.43
C LEU A 77 -2.37 -15.36 8.43
N ASN A 78 -3.47 -14.70 8.75
CA ASN A 78 -4.80 -15.28 8.64
C ASN A 78 -5.23 -15.24 7.16
N LEU A 79 -5.56 -16.40 6.60
CA LEU A 79 -5.90 -16.55 5.19
C LEU A 79 -7.42 -16.40 5.02
N ALA A 80 -7.84 -15.34 4.34
CA ALA A 80 -9.24 -15.14 3.99
C ALA A 80 -9.66 -16.01 2.79
N ASN A 81 -10.91 -16.45 2.74
CA ASN A 81 -11.46 -17.25 1.63
C ASN A 81 -11.44 -16.54 0.27
N ASN A 82 -11.34 -15.21 0.25
CA ASN A 82 -11.17 -14.42 -0.97
C ASN A 82 -9.70 -14.07 -1.29
N GLN A 83 -8.76 -14.48 -0.42
CA GLN A 83 -7.32 -14.18 -0.45
C GLN A 83 -6.94 -12.69 -0.28
N GLN A 84 -7.76 -11.77 -0.76
CA GLN A 84 -7.56 -10.32 -0.72
C GLN A 84 -7.69 -9.72 0.69
N SER A 85 -8.53 -10.29 1.55
CA SER A 85 -8.75 -9.80 2.92
C SER A 85 -7.88 -10.53 3.96
N SER A 86 -6.77 -11.13 3.52
CA SER A 86 -5.84 -11.81 4.43
C SER A 86 -5.04 -10.79 5.24
N SER A 87 -4.92 -10.99 6.55
CA SER A 87 -4.24 -10.04 7.44
C SER A 87 -3.52 -10.75 8.58
N LEU A 88 -2.46 -10.13 9.11
CA LEU A 88 -1.87 -10.54 10.39
C LEU A 88 -2.84 -10.29 11.55
N LEU A 89 -3.83 -9.41 11.36
CA LEU A 89 -4.80 -9.00 12.36
C LEU A 89 -6.09 -9.82 12.28
N ALA A 90 -6.83 -9.87 13.39
CA ALA A 90 -8.17 -10.47 13.39
C ALA A 90 -9.18 -9.55 12.69
N PHE A 91 -10.26 -10.09 12.13
CA PHE A 91 -11.37 -9.25 11.65
C PHE A 91 -12.04 -8.53 12.82
N GLY A 92 -12.22 -7.22 12.67
CA GLY A 92 -13.12 -6.42 13.49
C GLY A 92 -14.45 -6.22 12.77
N THR A 93 -14.82 -4.95 12.50
CA THR A 93 -16.05 -4.59 11.79
C THR A 93 -16.11 -5.10 10.35
N HIS A 94 -14.97 -5.52 9.76
CA HIS A 94 -14.95 -6.22 8.47
C HIS A 94 -15.90 -7.43 8.45
N SER A 95 -15.94 -8.22 9.53
CA SER A 95 -16.83 -9.39 9.64
C SER A 95 -18.32 -9.04 9.61
N ILE A 96 -18.68 -7.81 9.98
CA ILE A 96 -20.05 -7.29 9.93
C ILE A 96 -20.37 -6.75 8.54
N GLN A 97 -19.42 -6.02 7.94
CA GLN A 97 -19.55 -5.41 6.62
C GLN A 97 -19.55 -6.46 5.50
N HIS A 98 -18.75 -7.51 5.65
CA HIS A 98 -18.57 -8.60 4.68
C HIS A 98 -18.70 -9.98 5.36
N PRO A 99 -19.90 -10.37 5.80
CA PRO A 99 -20.10 -11.59 6.60
C PRO A 99 -19.80 -12.91 5.87
N HIS A 100 -19.65 -12.87 4.55
CA HIS A 100 -19.28 -14.01 3.72
C HIS A 100 -17.76 -14.19 3.60
N ILE A 101 -16.97 -13.19 4.02
CA ILE A 101 -15.51 -13.27 4.05
C ILE A 101 -15.10 -13.79 5.43
N THR A 102 -14.43 -14.93 5.45
CA THR A 102 -14.02 -15.61 6.67
C THR A 102 -12.57 -16.07 6.55
N TYR A 103 -11.90 -16.21 7.69
CA TYR A 103 -10.60 -16.85 7.72
C TYR A 103 -10.77 -18.36 7.65
N VAL A 104 -10.11 -18.97 6.67
CA VAL A 104 -10.17 -20.40 6.36
C VAL A 104 -8.89 -21.15 6.75
N GLY A 105 -7.87 -20.43 7.21
CA GLY A 105 -6.63 -21.00 7.67
C GLY A 105 -5.66 -19.94 8.17
N LYS A 106 -4.46 -20.38 8.56
CA LYS A 106 -3.33 -19.52 8.86
C LYS A 106 -2.05 -20.11 8.30
N VAL A 107 -1.11 -19.26 7.93
CA VAL A 107 0.24 -19.66 7.52
C VAL A 107 1.26 -18.86 8.31
N GLU A 108 2.33 -19.53 8.72
CA GLU A 108 3.46 -18.86 9.35
C GLU A 108 4.26 -18.08 8.31
N VAL A 109 4.60 -16.83 8.63
CA VAL A 109 5.33 -15.93 7.74
C VAL A 109 6.45 -15.23 8.51
N ASP A 110 7.59 -15.08 7.84
CA ASP A 110 8.71 -14.32 8.40
C ASP A 110 8.38 -12.82 8.47
N LEU A 111 8.81 -12.19 9.57
CA LEU A 111 8.73 -10.75 9.73
C LEU A 111 10.01 -10.09 9.26
N LYS A 112 9.89 -9.04 8.44
CA LYS A 112 11.05 -8.30 7.96
C LYS A 112 10.80 -6.82 7.74
N ARG A 113 11.77 -5.99 8.13
CA ARG A 113 11.82 -4.58 7.77
C ARG A 113 12.19 -4.46 6.29
N ILE A 114 11.48 -3.59 5.58
CA ILE A 114 11.74 -3.31 4.17
C ILE A 114 13.14 -2.67 4.01
N ASP A 115 13.54 -1.79 4.93
CA ASP A 115 14.88 -1.20 4.93
C ASP A 115 15.98 -2.30 4.89
N ASP A 116 15.83 -3.33 5.72
CA ASP A 116 16.80 -4.42 5.84
C ASP A 116 16.79 -5.30 4.57
N TRP A 117 15.59 -5.60 4.03
CA TRP A 117 15.48 -6.37 2.80
C TRP A 117 16.08 -5.66 1.57
N ILE A 118 15.86 -4.34 1.43
CA ILE A 118 16.45 -3.54 0.35
C ILE A 118 17.99 -3.58 0.43
N LEU A 119 18.54 -3.46 1.65
CA LEU A 119 19.99 -3.52 1.88
C LEU A 119 20.57 -4.89 1.51
N GLU A 120 19.96 -5.96 2.01
CA GLU A 120 20.41 -7.34 1.75
C GLU A 120 20.30 -7.73 0.28
N SER A 121 19.24 -7.27 -0.39
CA SER A 121 18.99 -7.52 -1.81
C SER A 121 19.89 -6.67 -2.72
N LYS A 122 20.71 -5.77 -2.15
CA LYS A 122 21.65 -4.87 -2.86
C LYS A 122 20.97 -4.05 -3.95
N LEU A 123 19.71 -3.70 -3.75
CA LEU A 123 18.93 -2.91 -4.69
C LEU A 123 19.34 -1.44 -4.60
N ASP A 124 19.36 -0.74 -5.74
CA ASP A 124 19.52 0.71 -5.75
C ASP A 124 18.26 1.37 -5.17
N SER A 125 18.32 1.61 -3.86
CA SER A 125 17.25 2.26 -3.10
C SER A 125 16.92 3.68 -3.58
N SER A 126 17.76 4.33 -4.40
CA SER A 126 17.48 5.68 -4.92
C SER A 126 16.41 5.70 -6.02
N VAL A 127 16.16 4.54 -6.64
CA VAL A 127 15.15 4.35 -7.68
C VAL A 127 13.74 4.42 -7.09
N TYR A 128 13.53 3.82 -5.92
CA TYR A 128 12.20 3.73 -5.31
C TYR A 128 11.88 5.01 -4.54
N ASN A 129 10.89 5.75 -5.04
CA ASN A 129 10.50 7.04 -4.45
C ASN A 129 8.98 7.15 -4.26
N ALA A 130 8.24 6.07 -4.46
CA ALA A 130 6.84 5.98 -4.08
C ALA A 130 6.58 4.64 -3.37
N ALA A 131 5.52 4.57 -2.58
CA ALA A 131 5.04 3.29 -2.06
C ALA A 131 3.51 3.16 -2.20
N ASN A 132 3.05 1.92 -2.31
CA ASN A 132 1.66 1.53 -2.16
C ASN A 132 1.61 0.48 -1.04
N ILE A 133 0.80 0.70 -0.01
CA ILE A 133 0.74 -0.15 1.18
C ILE A 133 -0.72 -0.50 1.45
N ASP A 134 -1.08 -1.75 1.18
CA ASP A 134 -2.41 -2.30 1.40
C ASP A 134 -2.24 -3.63 2.14
N VAL A 135 -2.21 -3.57 3.48
CA VAL A 135 -1.91 -4.74 4.33
C VAL A 135 -2.97 -4.95 5.39
N GLN A 136 -4.19 -4.53 5.09
CA GLN A 136 -5.39 -4.92 5.83
C GLN A 136 -5.26 -4.59 7.32
N GLY A 137 -4.85 -3.34 7.60
CA GLY A 137 -4.78 -2.75 8.95
C GLY A 137 -3.39 -2.67 9.58
N TYR A 138 -2.38 -3.30 8.98
CA TYR A 138 -1.02 -3.37 9.53
C TYR A 138 -0.08 -2.25 8.99
N GLU A 139 -0.64 -1.19 8.39
CA GLU A 139 0.09 -0.20 7.60
C GLU A 139 1.16 0.55 8.41
N LEU A 140 0.87 0.96 9.65
CA LEU A 140 1.83 1.69 10.47
C LEU A 140 3.07 0.85 10.83
N SER A 141 2.89 -0.45 11.06
CA SER A 141 4.01 -1.37 11.33
C SER A 141 4.90 -1.51 10.09
N VAL A 142 4.30 -1.62 8.90
CA VAL A 142 5.05 -1.60 7.63
C VAL A 142 5.85 -0.31 7.48
N LEU A 143 5.22 0.84 7.72
CA LEU A 143 5.85 2.16 7.62
C LEU A 143 7.01 2.33 8.61
N LYS A 144 6.86 1.85 9.85
CA LYS A 144 7.95 1.79 10.85
C LYS A 144 9.09 0.88 10.42
N GLY A 145 8.83 -0.11 9.57
CA GLY A 145 9.83 -0.99 8.96
C GLY A 145 10.64 -0.37 7.83
N MET A 146 10.30 0.84 7.38
CA MET A 146 10.93 1.50 6.23
C MET A 146 11.29 2.96 6.48
N THR A 147 11.51 3.36 7.73
CA THR A 147 11.74 4.76 8.12
C THR A 147 12.94 5.40 7.44
N SER A 148 14.00 4.62 7.18
CA SER A 148 15.19 5.13 6.47
C SER A 148 14.85 5.40 5.01
N HIS A 149 14.00 4.57 4.41
CA HIS A 149 13.52 4.75 3.05
C HIS A 149 12.45 5.84 2.92
N LEU A 150 11.62 6.10 3.95
CA LEU A 150 10.61 7.17 3.93
C LEU A 150 11.18 8.55 3.60
N ALA A 151 12.44 8.83 3.95
CA ALA A 151 13.13 10.07 3.58
C ALA A 151 13.31 10.26 2.05
N LYS A 152 13.27 9.17 1.28
CA LYS A 152 13.39 9.16 -0.19
C LYS A 152 12.03 9.17 -0.89
N ILE A 153 10.99 8.74 -0.19
CA ILE A 153 9.64 8.68 -0.71
C ILE A 153 9.08 10.09 -0.90
N VAL A 154 8.48 10.33 -2.07
CA VAL A 154 7.77 11.57 -2.41
C VAL A 154 6.27 11.40 -2.38
N ALA A 155 5.77 10.17 -2.45
CA ALA A 155 4.36 9.86 -2.32
C ALA A 155 4.06 8.44 -1.84
N LEU A 156 2.95 8.30 -1.13
CA LEU A 156 2.47 7.04 -0.57
C LEU A 156 0.98 6.93 -0.87
N GLU A 157 0.56 5.76 -1.35
CA GLU A 157 -0.82 5.31 -1.21
C GLU A 157 -0.89 4.31 -0.07
N CYS A 158 -1.86 4.48 0.82
CA CYS A 158 -2.11 3.53 1.89
C CYS A 158 -3.60 3.20 1.98
N GLU A 159 -3.90 1.94 2.28
CA GLU A 159 -5.20 1.60 2.84
C GLU A 159 -5.36 2.33 4.18
N ILE A 160 -6.57 2.83 4.45
CA ILE A 160 -6.90 3.59 5.65
C ILE A 160 -8.13 3.02 6.32
N ASN A 161 -8.13 3.08 7.64
CA ASN A 161 -9.25 2.63 8.46
C ASN A 161 -9.76 3.80 9.32
N LEU A 162 -11.06 4.11 9.20
CA LEU A 162 -11.76 5.08 10.05
C LEU A 162 -12.30 4.44 11.34
N ASP A 163 -12.40 3.11 11.36
CA ASP A 163 -12.90 2.32 12.47
C ASP A 163 -12.02 1.05 12.64
N GLU A 164 -12.36 0.18 13.59
CA GLU A 164 -11.71 -1.11 13.80
C GLU A 164 -12.17 -2.16 12.79
N VAL A 165 -11.82 -1.94 11.51
CA VAL A 165 -12.10 -2.89 10.42
C VAL A 165 -11.38 -4.21 10.65
N TYR A 166 -10.13 -4.13 11.07
CA TYR A 166 -9.39 -5.22 11.70
C TYR A 166 -9.10 -4.85 13.15
N VAL A 167 -9.07 -5.83 14.05
CA VAL A 167 -8.78 -5.62 15.48
C VAL A 167 -7.40 -4.98 15.62
N ASP A 168 -7.31 -3.92 16.42
CA ASP A 168 -6.09 -3.12 16.62
C ASP A 168 -5.49 -2.54 15.31
N CYS A 169 -6.30 -2.41 14.26
CA CYS A 169 -5.80 -1.85 13.01
C CYS A 169 -5.42 -0.38 13.14
N THR A 170 -4.40 -0.01 12.36
CA THR A 170 -3.95 1.36 12.22
C THR A 170 -5.10 2.25 11.77
N LYS A 171 -5.45 3.25 12.60
CA LYS A 171 -6.45 4.25 12.25
C LYS A 171 -5.85 5.35 11.39
N LEU A 172 -6.69 5.99 10.58
CA LEU A 172 -6.33 7.12 9.73
C LEU A 172 -5.58 8.22 10.48
N GLN A 173 -6.01 8.57 11.70
CA GLN A 173 -5.36 9.61 12.49
C GLN A 173 -3.96 9.21 12.95
N GLU A 174 -3.71 7.93 13.19
CA GLU A 174 -2.39 7.41 13.55
C GLU A 174 -1.44 7.45 12.35
N LEU A 175 -1.94 7.09 11.16
CA LEU A 175 -1.19 7.26 9.90
C LEU A 175 -0.87 8.74 9.64
N ASP A 176 -1.87 9.61 9.72
CA ASP A 176 -1.69 11.06 9.53
C ASP A 176 -0.65 11.62 10.50
N HIS A 177 -0.74 11.25 11.79
CA HIS A 177 0.21 11.67 12.81
C HIS A 177 1.64 11.19 12.50
N PHE A 178 1.82 9.90 12.24
CA PHE A 178 3.14 9.33 11.95
C PHE A 178 3.76 9.95 10.69
N LEU A 179 2.99 10.02 9.59
CA LEU A 179 3.46 10.53 8.30
C LEU A 179 3.74 12.04 8.32
N SER A 180 3.07 12.80 9.20
CA SER A 180 3.38 14.22 9.40
C SER A 180 4.82 14.45 9.89
N GLY A 181 5.39 13.52 10.66
CA GLY A 181 6.79 13.53 11.09
C GLY A 181 7.79 13.44 9.92
N TYR A 182 7.35 12.89 8.80
CA TYR A 182 8.11 12.81 7.54
C TYR A 182 7.67 13.86 6.52
N ARG A 183 6.90 14.87 6.96
CA ARG A 183 6.39 16.01 6.19
C ARG A 183 5.39 15.65 5.09
N PHE A 184 4.86 14.43 5.08
CA PHE A 184 3.80 14.07 4.16
C PHE A 184 2.50 14.81 4.52
N ARG A 185 1.71 15.10 3.48
CA ARG A 185 0.34 15.59 3.62
C ARG A 185 -0.60 14.66 2.90
N ARG A 186 -1.69 14.28 3.57
CA ARG A 186 -2.82 13.63 2.91
C ARG A 186 -3.48 14.64 1.98
N VAL A 187 -3.62 14.30 0.71
CA VAL A 187 -4.17 15.17 -0.34
C VAL A 187 -5.41 14.60 -1.01
N TYR A 188 -5.68 13.31 -0.78
CA TYR A 188 -6.84 12.63 -1.32
C TYR A 188 -7.23 11.48 -0.40
N THR A 189 -8.54 11.22 -0.32
CA THR A 189 -9.10 10.05 0.36
C THR A 189 -10.26 9.54 -0.48
N SER A 190 -10.34 8.23 -0.67
CA SER A 190 -11.46 7.56 -1.34
C SER A 190 -11.88 6.36 -0.51
N LEU A 191 -13.02 6.50 0.15
CA LEU A 191 -13.63 5.44 0.95
C LEU A 191 -14.38 4.45 0.05
N ALA A 192 -14.35 3.17 0.42
CA ALA A 192 -15.27 2.21 -0.17
C ALA A 192 -16.70 2.56 0.25
N LYS A 193 -17.65 2.42 -0.69
CA LYS A 193 -19.02 2.91 -0.54
C LYS A 193 -19.69 2.29 0.69
N GLY A 194 -20.12 3.14 1.63
CA GLY A 194 -20.81 2.69 2.83
C GLY A 194 -19.93 1.97 3.84
N SER A 195 -18.60 2.09 3.72
CA SER A 195 -17.63 1.43 4.59
C SER A 195 -16.83 2.44 5.43
N SER A 196 -16.11 1.91 6.40
CA SER A 196 -15.18 2.64 7.27
C SER A 196 -13.71 2.46 6.84
N TYR A 197 -13.44 2.01 5.61
CA TYR A 197 -12.09 1.89 5.07
C TYR A 197 -12.00 2.41 3.64
N GLY A 198 -10.78 2.55 3.13
CA GLY A 198 -10.53 2.99 1.76
C GLY A 198 -9.07 3.28 1.54
N ASN A 199 -8.76 4.16 0.59
CA ASN A 199 -7.39 4.52 0.25
C ASN A 199 -7.15 6.02 0.45
N ALA A 200 -5.94 6.38 0.87
CA ALA A 200 -5.47 7.75 0.95
C ALA A 200 -4.18 7.95 0.17
N LEU A 201 -4.06 9.11 -0.47
CA LEU A 201 -2.83 9.58 -1.10
C LEU A 201 -2.16 10.59 -0.20
N TYR A 202 -0.91 10.33 0.13
CA TYR A 202 -0.01 11.20 0.85
C TYR A 202 1.11 11.65 -0.08
N VAL A 203 1.46 12.94 -0.06
CA VAL A 203 2.56 13.47 -0.87
C VAL A 203 3.45 14.43 -0.08
N GLN A 204 4.72 14.52 -0.50
CA GLN A 204 5.62 15.56 -0.04
C GLN A 204 5.15 16.94 -0.53
N PRO A 205 5.39 18.05 0.21
CA PRO A 205 4.87 19.37 -0.13
C PRO A 205 5.25 19.87 -1.52
N LYS A 206 6.43 19.47 -2.02
CA LYS A 206 6.91 19.80 -3.37
C LYS A 206 6.03 19.27 -4.50
N LEU A 207 5.21 18.24 -4.25
CA LEU A 207 4.30 17.67 -5.25
C LEU A 207 2.87 18.21 -5.17
N LEU A 208 2.55 19.07 -4.20
CA LEU A 208 1.20 19.63 -4.04
C LEU A 208 0.67 20.33 -5.30
N PRO A 209 1.43 21.18 -6.01
CA PRO A 209 0.92 21.84 -7.22
C PRO A 209 0.54 20.84 -8.32
N LEU A 210 1.36 19.79 -8.50
CA LEU A 210 1.13 18.76 -9.51
C LEU A 210 -0.10 17.92 -9.17
N VAL A 211 -0.20 17.43 -7.94
CA VAL A 211 -1.29 16.53 -7.54
C VAL A 211 -2.64 17.24 -7.57
N TYR A 212 -2.73 18.50 -7.11
CA TYR A 212 -3.98 19.24 -7.17
C TYR A 212 -4.42 19.54 -8.59
N LYS A 213 -3.49 19.91 -9.47
CA LYS A 213 -3.79 20.08 -10.90
C LYS A 213 -4.39 18.81 -11.49
N ASN A 214 -3.78 17.65 -11.21
CA ASN A 214 -4.23 16.38 -11.79
C ASN A 214 -5.54 15.87 -11.18
N ILE A 215 -5.78 16.09 -9.88
CA ILE A 215 -7.07 15.80 -9.24
C ILE A 215 -8.18 16.67 -9.83
N ILE A 216 -7.95 17.98 -9.99
CA ILE A 216 -8.93 18.90 -10.60
C ILE A 216 -9.27 18.47 -12.03
N LEU A 217 -8.26 18.12 -12.83
CA LEU A 217 -8.47 17.62 -14.19
C LEU A 217 -9.32 16.34 -14.21
N GLU A 218 -9.04 15.37 -13.34
CA GLU A 218 -9.84 14.14 -13.23
C GLU A 218 -11.29 14.43 -12.86
N ILE A 219 -11.53 15.36 -11.94
CA ILE A 219 -12.88 15.79 -11.54
C ILE A 219 -13.63 16.40 -12.73
N LEU A 220 -12.97 17.29 -13.48
CA LEU A 220 -13.57 17.96 -14.64
C LEU A 220 -13.91 16.98 -15.77
N LEU A 221 -13.07 15.97 -15.98
CA LEU A 221 -13.27 14.94 -17.00
C LEU A 221 -14.29 13.86 -16.56
N ASN A 222 -14.45 13.65 -15.25
CA ASN A 222 -15.29 12.58 -14.70
C ASN A 222 -16.21 13.08 -13.55
N PRO A 223 -17.16 14.00 -13.83
CA PRO A 223 -17.95 14.64 -12.78
C PRO A 223 -18.86 13.67 -11.99
N ARG A 224 -19.12 12.45 -12.49
CA ARG A 224 -19.87 11.44 -11.74
C ARG A 224 -19.06 10.75 -10.64
N LYS A 225 -17.73 10.86 -10.63
CA LYS A 225 -16.85 10.33 -9.56
C LYS A 225 -16.74 11.28 -8.35
N ILE A 226 -17.39 12.45 -8.40
CA ILE A 226 -17.28 13.55 -7.43
C ILE A 226 -17.64 13.15 -5.98
N LEU A 227 -18.53 12.15 -5.77
CA LEU A 227 -19.04 11.87 -4.42
C LEU A 227 -18.03 11.32 -3.41
N ASN A 228 -16.88 10.79 -3.86
CA ASN A 228 -15.88 10.20 -2.96
C ASN A 228 -14.62 11.07 -2.78
N VAL A 229 -14.53 12.22 -3.45
CA VAL A 229 -13.27 12.99 -3.59
C VAL A 229 -13.05 14.01 -2.46
N LEU A 230 -14.10 14.35 -1.69
CA LEU A 230 -14.04 15.46 -0.73
C LEU A 230 -14.46 15.01 0.67
N ALA A 231 -13.55 14.33 1.36
CA ALA A 231 -13.63 14.16 2.81
C ALA A 231 -12.40 14.79 3.50
N ARG A 232 -12.58 16.09 3.78
CA ARG A 232 -11.91 16.96 4.77
C ARG A 232 -10.41 17.22 4.61
N PHE A 233 -10.13 18.31 3.89
CA PHE A 233 -9.04 19.23 4.24
C PHE A 233 -9.36 19.92 5.56
N PHE A 234 -9.16 19.26 6.70
CA PHE A 234 -8.91 19.87 8.02
C PHE A 234 -8.30 18.82 8.93
#